data_AF-G8JTI5-F1
#
_entry.id   AF-G8JTI5-F1
#
_cell.length_a   1.000
_cell.length_b   1.000
_cell.length_c   1.000
_cell.angle_alpha   90.00
_cell.angle_beta   90.00
_cell.angle_gamma   90.00
#
_symmetry.space_group_name_H-M   'P 1'
#
loop_
_entity.id
_entity.type
_entity.pdbx_description
1 polymer ?
#
loop_
_entity_poly.entity_id
_entity_poly.type
_entity_poly.pdbx_seq_one_letter_code
_entity_poly.pdbx_strand_id
1 'polypeptide(L)'
;MAKYISNRRRYEHKLPLELIQLPPLIPHNPVSWLHWIFKYVTAVNYMRQTIPVEIDASGKIIISDHDHMRYLWERGFFGTGQLSRSEPTWYERTASRLQLDGSKQDGVQLEQVTRLRRKQRLEFKKERAKFEEKKLHLRMNGVLESEILGEEQAFLKSLRDQELQYGSVNESGSGGGSSFEGIRMEDSDILTEDGTGIIKLEKLELMPVEAMFLTFALPVLDISMKDLLHSIFVETPSFEQIEALCMKYAAYHHYRSHGWCVRSGVKFGCDYMLYRQGPPFHHAEFSVMVLHHNQAQHDYTWYSTVARVVGGAKKCLVLCYISKKAADDILMELWSRGSYAQAFALFEVNELVYRRWVPGKNRD
;
A
#
# COMPACT_ATOMS: atom_id res chain seq x y z
N MET A 1 -20.93 -23.34 3.53
CA MET A 1 -20.78 -22.20 2.60
C MET A 1 -20.35 -20.96 3.39
N ALA A 2 -19.07 -20.57 3.36
CA ALA A 2 -18.65 -19.32 3.99
C ALA A 2 -19.19 -18.13 3.17
N LYS A 3 -20.04 -17.30 3.77
CA LYS A 3 -20.68 -16.14 3.13
C LYS A 3 -19.62 -15.14 2.68
N TYR A 4 -19.77 -14.58 1.48
CA TYR A 4 -18.98 -13.43 1.02
C TYR A 4 -19.13 -12.29 2.05
N ILE A 5 -18.01 -11.88 2.65
CA ILE A 5 -17.96 -10.74 3.57
C ILE A 5 -17.65 -9.52 2.71
N SER A 6 -18.56 -8.54 2.70
CA SER A 6 -18.30 -7.31 1.95
C SER A 6 -17.09 -6.58 2.53
N ASN A 7 -16.30 -5.90 1.68
CA ASN A 7 -15.14 -5.12 2.12
C ASN A 7 -15.48 -4.14 3.24
N ARG A 8 -16.70 -3.56 3.23
CA ARG A 8 -17.18 -2.67 4.30
C ARG A 8 -17.25 -3.34 5.67
N ARG A 9 -17.59 -4.64 5.72
CA ARG A 9 -17.62 -5.42 6.96
C ARG A 9 -16.23 -5.92 7.35
N ARG A 10 -15.40 -6.27 6.35
CA ARG A 10 -14.04 -6.75 6.58
C ARG A 10 -13.13 -5.65 7.14
N TYR A 11 -13.20 -4.46 6.57
CA TYR A 11 -12.40 -3.29 6.96
C TYR A 11 -13.29 -2.27 7.70
N GLU A 12 -14.07 -2.74 8.68
CA GLU A 12 -14.95 -1.88 9.48
C GLU A 12 -14.15 -0.92 10.36
N HIS A 13 -13.06 -1.40 10.96
CA HIS A 13 -12.22 -0.64 11.87
C HIS A 13 -11.08 0.05 11.13
N LYS A 14 -10.93 1.36 11.33
CA LYS A 14 -9.83 2.16 10.73
C LYS A 14 -8.50 2.03 11.46
N LEU A 15 -8.55 1.65 12.74
CA LEU A 15 -7.40 1.48 13.63
C LEU A 15 -7.56 0.15 14.38
N PRO A 16 -6.45 -0.47 14.84
CA PRO A 16 -6.44 -1.69 15.64
C PRO A 16 -6.89 -1.45 17.09
N LEU A 17 -7.96 -0.67 17.26
CA LEU A 17 -8.59 -0.36 18.53
C LEU A 17 -10.02 -0.86 18.50
N GLU A 18 -10.42 -1.59 19.54
CA GLU A 18 -11.83 -1.92 19.75
C GLU A 18 -12.46 -0.76 20.51
N LEU A 19 -13.13 0.13 19.77
CA LEU A 19 -13.92 1.18 20.39
C LEU A 19 -15.11 0.55 21.13
N ILE A 20 -15.36 1.01 22.35
CA ILE A 20 -16.54 0.63 23.11
C ILE A 20 -17.79 1.01 22.31
N GLN A 21 -18.54 0.01 21.86
CA GLN A 21 -19.85 0.23 21.27
C GLN A 21 -20.86 0.35 22.41
N LEU A 22 -21.22 1.59 22.74
CA LEU A 22 -22.25 1.86 23.73
C LEU A 22 -23.63 1.55 23.12
N PRO A 23 -24.56 0.97 23.91
CA PRO A 23 -25.91 0.71 23.44
C PRO A 23 -26.62 2.03 23.05
N PRO A 24 -27.66 1.99 22.19
CA PRO A 24 -28.43 3.20 21.88
C PRO A 24 -29.11 3.74 23.14
N LEU A 25 -28.93 5.04 23.39
CA LEU A 25 -29.56 5.73 24.51
C LEU A 25 -30.97 6.19 24.11
N ILE A 26 -31.99 5.67 24.78
CA ILE A 26 -33.39 6.05 24.57
C ILE A 26 -33.77 7.07 25.65
N PRO A 27 -33.95 8.37 25.31
CA PRO A 27 -34.05 9.44 26.31
C PRO A 27 -35.21 9.26 27.29
N HIS A 28 -36.34 8.71 26.83
CA HIS A 28 -37.55 8.54 27.61
C HIS A 28 -37.57 7.28 28.50
N ASN A 29 -36.57 6.41 28.40
CA ASN A 29 -36.53 5.15 29.16
C ASN A 29 -35.44 5.20 30.25
N PRO A 30 -35.78 5.31 31.54
CA PRO A 30 -34.78 5.36 32.62
C PRO A 30 -33.95 4.07 32.74
N VAL A 31 -34.48 2.92 32.30
CA VAL A 31 -33.73 1.66 32.26
C VAL A 31 -32.67 1.69 31.17
N SER A 32 -32.93 2.37 30.04
CA SER A 32 -31.93 2.59 28.98
C SER A 32 -30.77 3.42 29.50
N TRP A 33 -31.03 4.46 30.30
CA TRP A 33 -29.99 5.25 30.97
C TRP A 33 -29.14 4.41 31.92
N LEU A 34 -29.77 3.61 32.78
CA LEU A 34 -29.04 2.74 33.71
C LEU A 34 -28.18 1.70 32.97
N HIS A 35 -28.72 1.07 31.93
CA HIS A 35 -27.97 0.12 31.11
C HIS A 35 -26.80 0.79 30.37
N TRP A 36 -27.02 1.99 29.84
CA TRP A 36 -25.98 2.76 29.15
C TRP A 36 -24.87 3.16 30.12
N ILE A 37 -25.21 3.72 31.29
CA ILE A 37 -24.24 4.12 32.32
C ILE A 37 -23.48 2.89 32.82
N PHE A 38 -24.17 1.78 33.07
CA PHE A 38 -23.52 0.53 33.45
C PHE A 38 -22.52 0.09 32.39
N LYS A 39 -22.90 0.08 31.11
CA LYS A 39 -21.99 -0.26 30.01
C LYS A 39 -20.86 0.75 29.86
N TYR A 40 -21.10 2.04 30.06
CA TYR A 40 -20.06 3.06 29.99
C TYR A 40 -19.03 2.92 31.12
N VAL A 41 -19.48 2.66 32.35
CA VAL A 41 -18.60 2.54 33.53
C VAL A 41 -17.86 1.19 33.56
N THR A 42 -18.50 0.12 33.10
CA THR A 42 -17.90 -1.23 33.05
C THR A 42 -17.11 -1.51 31.79
N ALA A 43 -17.32 -0.76 30.71
CA ALA A 43 -16.53 -0.89 29.51
C ALA A 43 -15.18 -0.23 29.71
N VAL A 44 -14.17 -1.07 29.86
CA VAL A 44 -12.77 -0.66 29.77
C VAL A 44 -12.35 -0.84 28.32
N ASN A 45 -11.63 0.14 27.78
CA ASN A 45 -10.90 -0.03 26.52
C ASN A 45 -9.74 -1.00 26.76
N TYR A 46 -10.03 -2.31 26.83
CA TYR A 46 -8.98 -3.32 26.91
C TYR A 46 -8.32 -3.45 25.54
N MET A 47 -7.01 -3.21 25.50
CA MET A 47 -6.19 -3.71 24.40
C MET A 47 -6.19 -5.22 24.48
N ARG A 48 -6.90 -5.85 23.56
CA ARG A 48 -7.17 -7.30 23.61
C ARG A 48 -5.93 -8.15 23.32
N GLN A 49 -4.97 -7.62 22.59
CA GLN A 49 -3.81 -8.38 22.13
C GLN A 49 -2.62 -7.45 21.86
N THR A 50 -1.49 -7.73 22.50
CA THR A 50 -0.18 -7.21 22.07
C THR A 50 0.34 -8.10 20.96
N ILE A 51 0.95 -7.50 19.95
CA ILE A 51 1.46 -8.21 18.77
C ILE A 51 2.97 -8.33 18.89
N PRO A 52 3.52 -9.56 18.99
CA PRO A 52 4.96 -9.76 19.00
C PRO A 52 5.58 -9.30 17.68
N VAL A 53 6.75 -8.70 17.78
CA VAL A 53 7.50 -8.15 16.66
C VAL A 53 8.82 -8.90 16.52
N GLU A 54 9.13 -9.33 15.31
CA GLU A 54 10.46 -9.83 14.96
C GLU A 54 11.25 -8.70 14.31
N ILE A 55 12.50 -8.52 14.73
CA ILE A 55 13.43 -7.58 14.12
C ILE A 55 14.46 -8.40 13.34
N ASP A 56 14.58 -8.12 12.05
CA ASP A 56 15.61 -8.71 11.21
C ASP A 56 16.99 -8.09 11.49
N ALA A 57 18.07 -8.78 11.14
CA ALA A 57 19.44 -8.28 11.28
C ALA A 57 19.68 -6.95 10.52
N SER A 58 18.85 -6.67 9.51
CA SER A 58 18.86 -5.41 8.75
C SER A 58 18.08 -4.26 9.39
N GLY A 59 17.51 -4.44 10.59
CA GLY A 59 16.67 -3.44 11.27
C GLY A 59 15.25 -3.35 10.74
N LYS A 60 14.81 -4.34 9.94
CA LYS A 60 13.43 -4.42 9.46
C LYS A 60 12.50 -4.95 10.54
N ILE A 61 11.32 -4.34 10.62
CA ILE A 61 10.29 -4.67 11.61
C ILE A 61 9.27 -5.59 10.94
N ILE A 62 9.19 -6.83 11.40
CA ILE A 62 8.49 -7.91 10.71
C ILE A 62 7.51 -8.62 11.67
N ILE A 63 6.37 -9.01 11.11
CA ILE A 63 5.37 -9.86 11.79
C ILE A 63 5.21 -11.14 10.98
N SER A 64 5.47 -12.28 11.61
CA SER A 64 5.41 -13.60 10.98
C SER A 64 4.08 -14.30 11.16
N ASP A 65 3.35 -14.03 12.26
CA ASP A 65 2.09 -14.70 12.53
C ASP A 65 0.96 -14.23 11.60
N HIS A 66 0.29 -15.17 10.96
CA HIS A 66 -0.71 -14.88 9.94
C HIS A 66 -1.94 -14.13 10.49
N ASP A 67 -2.35 -14.42 11.71
CA ASP A 67 -3.53 -13.77 12.30
C ASP A 67 -3.19 -12.34 12.70
N HIS A 68 -1.99 -12.09 13.23
CA HIS A 68 -1.50 -10.73 13.49
C HIS A 68 -1.30 -9.91 12.21
N MET A 69 -0.76 -10.52 11.16
CA MET A 69 -0.62 -9.88 9.85
C MET A 69 -1.99 -9.42 9.32
N ARG A 70 -2.99 -10.32 9.36
CA ARG A 70 -4.35 -10.01 8.93
C ARG A 70 -4.99 -8.96 9.82
N TYR A 71 -4.84 -9.05 11.14
CA TYR A 71 -5.39 -8.09 12.10
C TYR A 71 -4.92 -6.67 11.82
N LEU A 72 -3.61 -6.46 11.64
CA LEU A 72 -3.03 -5.14 11.37
C LEU A 72 -3.43 -4.60 9.99
N TRP A 73 -3.52 -5.47 8.99
CA TRP A 73 -3.98 -5.07 7.67
C TRP A 73 -5.45 -4.69 7.66
N GLU A 74 -6.32 -5.53 8.23
CA GLU A 74 -7.77 -5.33 8.24
C GLU A 74 -8.18 -4.13 9.09
N ARG A 75 -7.40 -3.80 10.14
CA ARG A 75 -7.68 -2.71 11.06
C ARG A 75 -6.82 -1.48 10.85
N GLY A 76 -6.41 -1.18 9.63
CA GLY A 76 -5.74 0.08 9.33
C GLY A 76 -4.67 0.05 8.25
N PHE A 77 -4.57 -1.07 7.51
CA PHE A 77 -3.68 -1.25 6.37
C PHE A 77 -2.21 -1.03 6.70
N PHE A 78 -1.77 -1.48 7.88
CA PHE A 78 -0.40 -1.37 8.32
C PHE A 78 0.48 -2.44 7.67
N GLY A 79 1.71 -2.08 7.29
CA GLY A 79 2.71 -3.01 6.79
C GLY A 79 2.51 -3.48 5.35
N THR A 80 3.47 -4.16 4.77
CA THR A 80 3.40 -4.67 3.40
C THR A 80 3.83 -6.13 3.38
N GLY A 81 3.00 -7.01 2.81
CA GLY A 81 3.36 -8.43 2.67
C GLY A 81 4.56 -8.58 1.73
N GLN A 82 5.60 -9.30 2.16
CA GLN A 82 6.85 -9.44 1.38
C GLN A 82 6.68 -10.29 0.12
N LEU A 83 5.75 -11.25 0.13
CA LEU A 83 5.45 -12.14 -1.00
C LEU A 83 4.14 -11.78 -1.72
N SER A 84 3.57 -10.62 -1.37
CA SER A 84 2.35 -10.08 -1.95
C SER A 84 2.53 -8.63 -2.38
N ARG A 85 1.54 -8.10 -3.11
CA ARG A 85 1.64 -6.71 -3.60
C ARG A 85 1.39 -5.67 -2.51
N SER A 86 0.57 -6.01 -1.51
CA SER A 86 0.16 -5.13 -0.41
C SER A 86 -0.36 -5.96 0.77
N GLU A 87 -1.54 -6.58 0.60
CA GLU A 87 -2.17 -7.45 1.60
C GLU A 87 -1.45 -8.81 1.65
N PRO A 88 -1.19 -9.36 2.85
CA PRO A 88 -0.60 -10.69 3.00
C PRO A 88 -1.59 -11.77 2.54
N THR A 89 -1.55 -12.08 1.24
CA THR A 89 -2.47 -13.01 0.55
C THR A 89 -1.71 -14.15 -0.13
N TRP A 90 -0.39 -14.25 0.06
CA TRP A 90 0.43 -15.21 -0.66
C TRP A 90 0.03 -16.64 -0.36
N TYR A 91 -0.24 -16.95 0.91
CA TYR A 91 -0.64 -18.30 1.34
C TYR A 91 -1.94 -18.72 0.63
N GLU A 92 -3.00 -17.93 0.75
CA GLU A 92 -4.31 -18.21 0.14
C GLU A 92 -4.21 -18.35 -1.38
N ARG A 93 -3.44 -17.46 -2.05
CA ARG A 93 -3.22 -17.52 -3.50
C ARG A 93 -2.46 -18.77 -3.92
N THR A 94 -1.46 -19.17 -3.15
CA THR A 94 -0.62 -20.32 -3.47
C THR A 94 -1.36 -21.62 -3.21
N ALA A 95 -2.09 -21.73 -2.09
CA ALA A 95 -2.97 -22.85 -1.78
C ALA A 95 -4.04 -23.04 -2.87
N SER A 96 -4.68 -21.95 -3.30
CA SER A 96 -5.68 -21.99 -4.37
C SER A 96 -5.08 -22.39 -5.72
N ARG A 97 -3.86 -21.93 -6.03
CA ARG A 97 -3.14 -22.32 -7.27
C ARG A 97 -2.79 -23.80 -7.28
N LEU A 98 -2.34 -24.34 -6.14
CA LEU A 98 -1.90 -25.73 -5.99
C LEU A 98 -3.07 -26.70 -5.68
N GLN A 99 -4.29 -26.20 -5.50
CA GLN A 99 -5.49 -26.97 -5.19
C GLN A 99 -5.38 -27.84 -3.91
N LEU A 100 -4.52 -27.43 -2.97
CA LEU A 100 -4.33 -28.14 -1.69
C LEU A 100 -5.52 -27.93 -0.74
N ASP A 101 -6.13 -26.74 -0.81
CA ASP A 101 -7.39 -26.47 -0.15
C ASP A 101 -8.53 -26.60 -1.17
N GLY A 102 -9.50 -27.48 -0.90
CA GLY A 102 -10.75 -27.59 -1.67
C GLY A 102 -11.66 -26.36 -1.60
N SER A 103 -11.14 -25.19 -1.23
CA SER A 103 -11.88 -23.94 -1.04
C SER A 103 -11.44 -22.80 -1.97
N LYS A 104 -12.38 -22.44 -2.84
CA LYS A 104 -12.69 -21.12 -3.43
C LYS A 104 -11.73 -20.48 -4.45
N GLN A 105 -12.31 -20.20 -5.63
CA GLN A 105 -11.68 -19.60 -6.82
C GLN A 105 -11.82 -18.06 -6.92
N ASP A 106 -12.54 -17.37 -6.02
CA ASP A 106 -13.05 -16.02 -6.29
C ASP A 106 -11.98 -14.91 -6.36
N GLY A 107 -10.98 -14.93 -5.48
CA GLY A 107 -9.89 -13.91 -5.48
C GLY A 107 -8.87 -14.10 -6.60
N VAL A 108 -8.77 -15.33 -7.10
CA VAL A 108 -7.80 -15.76 -8.12
C VAL A 108 -8.20 -15.25 -9.52
N GLN A 109 -9.49 -15.04 -9.78
CA GLN A 109 -9.99 -14.60 -11.09
C GLN A 109 -9.47 -13.21 -11.50
N LEU A 110 -9.46 -12.21 -10.61
CA LEU A 110 -9.09 -10.83 -10.99
C LEU A 110 -7.59 -10.69 -11.33
N GLU A 111 -6.72 -11.38 -10.60
CA GLU A 111 -5.28 -11.36 -10.84
C GLU A 111 -4.91 -12.23 -12.06
N GLN A 112 -5.57 -13.37 -12.26
CA GLN A 112 -5.45 -14.17 -13.48
C GLN A 112 -5.87 -13.37 -14.71
N VAL A 113 -7.03 -12.70 -14.66
CA VAL A 113 -7.47 -11.77 -15.72
C VAL A 113 -6.43 -10.68 -15.94
N THR A 114 -5.84 -10.13 -14.87
CA THR A 114 -4.78 -9.12 -15.00
C THR A 114 -3.49 -9.69 -15.63
N ARG A 115 -3.11 -10.92 -15.30
CA ARG A 115 -1.92 -11.61 -15.84
C ARG A 115 -2.12 -11.95 -17.32
N LEU A 116 -3.29 -12.46 -17.69
CA LEU A 116 -3.70 -12.69 -19.08
C LEU A 116 -3.68 -11.38 -19.86
N ARG A 117 -4.30 -10.31 -19.34
CA ARG A 117 -4.24 -8.97 -19.96
C ARG A 117 -2.81 -8.46 -20.13
N ARG A 118 -1.90 -8.75 -19.20
CA ARG A 118 -0.47 -8.37 -19.33
C ARG A 118 0.24 -9.18 -20.41
N LYS A 119 -0.02 -10.48 -20.49
CA LYS A 119 0.55 -11.36 -21.53
C LYS A 119 0.07 -10.93 -22.91
N GLN A 120 -1.24 -10.68 -23.05
CA GLN A 120 -1.84 -10.13 -24.27
C GLN A 120 -1.20 -8.78 -24.65
N ARG A 121 -1.08 -7.85 -23.70
CA ARG A 121 -0.40 -6.55 -23.95
C ARG A 121 1.05 -6.74 -24.39
N LEU A 122 1.75 -7.74 -23.89
CA LEU A 122 3.13 -8.03 -24.28
C LEU A 122 3.19 -8.60 -25.70
N GLU A 123 2.30 -9.51 -26.04
CA GLU A 123 2.16 -10.07 -27.40
C GLU A 123 1.83 -8.97 -28.41
N PHE A 124 0.84 -8.11 -28.09
CA PHE A 124 0.51 -6.96 -28.92
C PHE A 124 1.68 -5.97 -29.10
N LYS A 125 2.48 -5.74 -28.05
CA LYS A 125 3.69 -4.93 -28.16
C LYS A 125 4.73 -5.58 -29.09
N LYS A 126 4.92 -6.90 -29.00
CA LYS A 126 5.83 -7.64 -29.88
C LYS A 126 5.39 -7.60 -31.33
N GLU A 127 4.10 -7.77 -31.61
CA GLU A 127 3.55 -7.69 -32.98
C GLU A 127 3.70 -6.30 -33.58
N ARG A 128 3.41 -5.24 -32.80
CA ARG A 128 3.64 -3.86 -33.26
C ARG A 128 5.10 -3.58 -33.56
N ALA A 129 6.02 -4.03 -32.72
CA ALA A 129 7.45 -3.87 -32.96
C ALA A 129 7.91 -4.57 -34.26
N LYS A 130 7.44 -5.80 -34.50
CA LYS A 130 7.70 -6.53 -35.76
C LYS A 130 7.15 -5.79 -36.98
N PHE A 131 5.97 -5.20 -36.85
CA PHE A 131 5.35 -4.44 -37.95
C PHE A 131 6.08 -3.12 -38.21
N GLU A 132 6.51 -2.40 -37.17
CA GLU A 132 7.33 -1.19 -37.31
C GLU A 132 8.67 -1.49 -38.00
N GLU A 133 9.31 -2.62 -37.64
CA GLU A 133 10.51 -3.11 -38.31
C GLU A 133 10.26 -3.43 -39.79
N LYS A 134 9.17 -4.15 -40.10
CA LYS A 134 8.76 -4.42 -41.49
C LYS A 134 8.52 -3.13 -42.27
N LYS A 135 7.83 -2.15 -41.67
CA LYS A 135 7.56 -0.84 -42.27
C LYS A 135 8.85 -0.06 -42.56
N LEU A 136 9.81 -0.09 -41.65
CA LEU A 136 11.12 0.53 -41.85
C LEU A 136 11.88 -0.16 -43.00
N HIS A 137 11.84 -1.49 -43.07
CA HIS A 137 12.46 -2.26 -44.15
C HIS A 137 11.81 -1.95 -45.53
N LEU A 138 10.47 -1.85 -45.60
CA LEU A 138 9.77 -1.47 -46.83
C LEU A 138 10.13 -0.05 -47.31
N ARG A 139 10.31 0.89 -46.37
CA ARG A 139 10.79 2.24 -46.67
C ARG A 139 12.21 2.24 -47.23
N MET A 140 13.11 1.42 -46.66
CA MET A 140 14.48 1.28 -47.17
C MET A 140 14.52 0.70 -48.58
N ASN A 141 13.57 -0.18 -48.91
CA ASN A 141 13.45 -0.80 -50.23
C ASN A 141 12.74 0.09 -51.28
N GLY A 142 12.38 1.34 -50.94
CA GLY A 142 11.78 2.29 -51.88
C GLY A 142 10.32 2.01 -52.25
N VAL A 143 9.61 1.24 -51.44
CA VAL A 143 8.18 0.93 -51.66
C VAL A 143 7.33 2.20 -51.52
N LEU A 144 6.31 2.34 -52.37
CA LEU A 144 5.44 3.52 -52.42
C LEU A 144 4.67 3.69 -51.09
N GLU A 145 4.56 4.93 -50.60
CA GLU A 145 3.98 5.20 -49.28
C GLU A 145 2.50 4.79 -49.16
N SER A 146 1.75 4.79 -50.27
CA SER A 146 0.37 4.32 -50.31
C SER A 146 0.23 2.81 -50.04
N GLU A 147 1.19 2.00 -50.47
CA GLU A 147 1.18 0.54 -50.22
C GLU A 147 1.49 0.25 -48.76
N ILE A 148 2.43 0.99 -48.18
CA ILE A 148 2.75 0.93 -46.74
C ILE A 148 1.53 1.30 -45.89
N LEU A 149 0.78 2.33 -46.29
CA LEU A 149 -0.45 2.75 -45.64
C LEU A 149 -1.55 1.68 -45.73
N GLY A 150 -1.65 0.98 -46.86
CA GLY A 150 -2.57 -0.15 -47.05
C GLY A 150 -2.25 -1.32 -46.13
N GLU A 151 -0.97 -1.72 -46.03
CA GLU A 151 -0.54 -2.77 -45.11
C GLU A 151 -0.78 -2.40 -43.64
N GLU A 152 -0.58 -1.13 -43.28
CA GLU A 152 -0.81 -0.62 -41.92
C GLU A 152 -2.30 -0.70 -41.54
N GLN A 153 -3.20 -0.32 -42.45
CA GLN A 153 -4.64 -0.45 -42.22
C GLN A 153 -5.06 -1.92 -42.05
N ALA A 154 -4.51 -2.83 -42.87
CA ALA A 154 -4.79 -4.26 -42.77
C ALA A 154 -4.30 -4.86 -41.43
N PHE A 155 -3.10 -4.48 -41.00
CA PHE A 155 -2.53 -4.91 -39.72
C PHE A 155 -3.30 -4.37 -38.51
N LEU A 156 -3.69 -3.09 -38.53
CA LEU A 156 -4.52 -2.51 -37.47
C LEU A 156 -5.89 -3.17 -37.40
N LYS A 157 -6.46 -3.56 -38.54
CA LYS A 157 -7.71 -4.31 -38.61
C LYS A 157 -7.56 -5.71 -38.00
N SER A 158 -6.51 -6.46 -38.35
CA SER A 158 -6.28 -7.80 -37.78
C SER A 158 -6.08 -7.77 -36.25
N LEU A 159 -5.37 -6.75 -35.74
CA LEU A 159 -5.21 -6.55 -34.30
C LEU A 159 -6.55 -6.29 -33.59
N ARG A 160 -7.41 -5.45 -34.20
CA ARG A 160 -8.74 -5.16 -33.66
C ARG A 160 -9.63 -6.40 -33.65
N ASP A 161 -9.61 -7.19 -34.72
CA ASP A 161 -10.40 -8.41 -34.83
C ASP A 161 -9.95 -9.46 -33.79
N GLN A 162 -8.63 -9.59 -33.58
CA GLN A 162 -8.06 -10.43 -32.54
C GLN A 162 -8.46 -9.97 -31.13
N GLU A 163 -8.47 -8.65 -30.86
CA GLU A 163 -8.91 -8.07 -29.58
C GLU A 163 -10.40 -8.34 -29.31
N LEU A 164 -11.26 -8.22 -30.33
CA LEU A 164 -12.69 -8.55 -30.25
C LEU A 164 -12.93 -10.04 -29.97
N GLN A 165 -12.15 -10.92 -30.60
CA GLN A 165 -12.23 -12.36 -30.38
C GLN A 165 -11.86 -12.73 -28.94
N TYR A 166 -10.79 -12.13 -28.39
CA TYR A 166 -10.43 -12.31 -26.99
C TYR A 166 -11.45 -11.72 -26.00
N GLY A 167 -12.13 -10.62 -26.35
CA GLY A 167 -13.22 -10.06 -25.56
C GLY A 167 -14.41 -11.02 -25.46
N SER A 168 -14.81 -11.60 -26.59
CA SER A 168 -15.94 -12.53 -26.70
C SER A 168 -15.73 -13.83 -25.91
N VAL A 169 -14.52 -14.39 -25.93
CA VAL A 169 -14.17 -15.62 -25.18
C VAL A 169 -14.23 -15.40 -23.66
N ASN A 170 -13.90 -14.20 -23.18
CA ASN A 170 -13.94 -13.89 -21.76
C ASN A 170 -15.36 -13.56 -21.24
N GLU A 171 -16.26 -13.07 -22.09
CA GLU A 171 -17.65 -12.75 -21.71
C GLU A 171 -18.58 -13.97 -21.77
N SER A 172 -18.30 -14.94 -22.64
CA SER A 172 -19.08 -16.17 -22.79
C SER A 172 -18.58 -17.36 -21.94
N GLY A 173 -17.43 -17.21 -21.27
CA GLY A 173 -16.77 -18.25 -20.49
C GLY A 173 -16.88 -18.08 -18.97
N SER A 174 -18.08 -18.14 -18.40
CA SER A 174 -18.27 -18.28 -16.95
C SER A 174 -18.04 -19.72 -16.43
N GLY A 175 -17.57 -20.65 -17.28
CA GLY A 175 -17.33 -22.06 -16.92
C GLY A 175 -16.08 -22.69 -17.53
N GLY A 176 -15.16 -21.91 -18.10
CA GLY A 176 -14.00 -22.43 -18.83
C GLY A 176 -12.75 -22.57 -17.98
N GLY A 177 -12.58 -23.73 -17.33
CA GLY A 177 -11.29 -24.34 -16.98
C GLY A 177 -10.25 -23.45 -16.27
N SER A 178 -10.09 -23.67 -14.97
CA SER A 178 -8.80 -23.49 -14.29
C SER A 178 -7.72 -24.14 -15.15
N SER A 179 -6.99 -23.37 -15.94
CA SER A 179 -5.80 -23.86 -16.63
C SER A 179 -4.82 -24.26 -15.52
N PHE A 180 -4.74 -25.56 -15.27
CA PHE A 180 -3.76 -26.17 -14.39
C PHE A 180 -2.38 -25.73 -14.87
N GLU A 181 -1.81 -24.71 -14.24
CA GLU A 181 -0.37 -24.57 -14.24
C GLU A 181 0.09 -25.71 -13.35
N GLY A 182 0.54 -26.81 -13.96
CA GLY A 182 1.04 -27.96 -13.21
C GLY A 182 2.09 -27.53 -12.19
N ILE A 183 2.19 -28.30 -11.10
CA ILE A 183 3.15 -28.08 -10.02
C ILE A 183 4.51 -27.79 -10.66
N ARG A 184 5.01 -26.57 -10.44
CA ARG A 184 6.31 -26.18 -10.95
C ARG A 184 7.37 -26.92 -10.15
N MET A 185 8.53 -27.14 -10.73
CA MET A 185 9.65 -27.75 -10.00
C MET A 185 9.99 -26.94 -8.73
N GLU A 186 9.88 -25.61 -8.79
CA GLU A 186 10.06 -24.69 -7.65
C GLU A 186 8.99 -24.83 -6.55
N ASP A 187 7.84 -25.42 -6.86
CA ASP A 187 6.74 -25.56 -5.90
C ASP A 187 7.00 -26.70 -4.90
N SER A 188 8.00 -27.57 -5.12
CA SER A 188 8.37 -28.60 -4.14
C SER A 188 8.86 -28.00 -2.82
N ASP A 189 9.57 -26.88 -2.89
CA ASP A 189 10.30 -26.32 -1.75
C ASP A 189 9.38 -25.57 -0.76
N ILE A 190 8.14 -25.30 -1.18
CA ILE A 190 7.14 -24.59 -0.39
C ILE A 190 6.09 -25.54 0.23
N LEU A 191 6.08 -26.80 -0.17
CA LEU A 191 5.18 -27.82 0.38
C LEU A 191 5.72 -28.31 1.72
N THR A 192 4.81 -28.60 2.65
CA THR A 192 5.16 -29.35 3.86
C THR A 192 5.65 -30.75 3.49
N GLU A 193 6.45 -31.39 4.36
CA GLU A 193 6.96 -32.76 4.13
C GLU A 193 5.85 -33.77 3.80
N ASP A 194 4.66 -33.57 4.38
CA ASP A 194 3.48 -34.42 4.16
C ASP A 194 2.74 -34.14 2.83
N GLY A 195 3.15 -33.11 2.07
CA GLY A 195 2.52 -32.67 0.81
C GLY A 195 1.09 -32.12 0.95
N THR A 196 0.56 -32.04 2.18
CA THR A 196 -0.83 -31.62 2.45
C THR A 196 -1.00 -30.12 2.64
N GLY A 197 0.09 -29.39 2.91
CA GLY A 197 0.06 -27.96 3.19
C GLY A 197 1.21 -27.17 2.58
N ILE A 198 1.17 -25.86 2.78
CA ILE A 198 2.19 -24.92 2.34
C ILE A 198 2.87 -24.31 3.58
N ILE A 199 4.19 -24.16 3.51
CA ILE A 199 4.98 -23.48 4.54
C ILE A 199 4.59 -21.99 4.57
N LYS A 200 4.29 -21.46 5.76
CA LYS A 200 3.94 -20.04 5.95
C LYS A 200 5.20 -19.17 5.85
N LEU A 201 5.57 -18.80 4.62
CA LEU A 201 6.77 -18.03 4.33
C LEU A 201 6.54 -16.51 4.32
N GLU A 202 5.31 -16.07 4.05
CA GLU A 202 5.01 -14.65 3.95
C GLU A 202 5.11 -13.98 5.32
N LYS A 203 5.80 -12.85 5.37
CA LYS A 203 5.84 -11.97 6.53
C LYS A 203 5.33 -10.58 6.17
N LEU A 204 4.80 -9.85 7.15
CA LEU A 204 4.34 -8.46 7.01
C LEU A 204 5.42 -7.52 7.52
N GLU A 205 5.93 -6.66 6.65
CA GLU A 205 6.97 -5.69 6.99
C GLU A 205 6.35 -4.32 7.27
N LEU A 206 6.59 -3.79 8.48
CA LEU A 206 6.15 -2.45 8.88
C LEU A 206 7.19 -1.40 8.47
N MET A 207 6.73 -0.24 7.99
CA MET A 207 7.60 0.93 7.90
C MET A 207 8.03 1.37 9.32
N PRO A 208 9.23 1.95 9.51
CA PRO A 208 9.66 2.46 10.81
C PRO A 208 8.62 3.38 11.47
N VAL A 209 8.04 4.31 10.69
CA VAL A 209 6.99 5.23 11.18
C VAL A 209 5.67 4.53 11.51
N GLU A 210 5.33 3.42 10.83
CA GLU A 210 4.16 2.60 11.16
C GLU A 210 4.36 1.90 12.50
N ALA A 211 5.53 1.31 12.72
CA ALA A 211 5.86 0.66 13.98
C ALA A 211 5.92 1.65 15.15
N MET A 212 6.52 2.83 14.93
CA MET A 212 6.49 3.92 15.90
C MET A 212 5.05 4.32 16.23
N PHE A 213 4.16 4.41 15.24
CA PHE A 213 2.76 4.73 15.47
C PHE A 213 2.03 3.64 16.26
N LEU A 214 2.27 2.37 15.92
CA LEU A 214 1.73 1.17 16.59
C LEU A 214 2.43 0.81 17.91
N THR A 215 3.37 1.63 18.38
CA THR A 215 4.03 1.48 19.68
C THR A 215 3.75 2.69 20.57
N PHE A 216 3.94 3.90 20.03
CA PHE A 216 3.82 5.15 20.76
C PHE A 216 2.38 5.68 20.80
N ALA A 217 1.70 5.77 19.65
CA ALA A 217 0.36 6.38 19.57
C ALA A 217 -0.75 5.37 19.85
N LEU A 218 -0.59 4.15 19.33
CA LEU A 218 -1.47 3.01 19.55
C LEU A 218 -0.61 1.89 20.10
N PRO A 219 -0.59 1.58 21.41
CA PRO A 219 0.35 0.60 22.00
C PRO A 219 -0.04 -0.85 21.68
N VAL A 220 0.00 -1.22 20.39
CA VAL A 220 -0.44 -2.51 19.83
C VAL A 220 0.73 -3.50 19.77
N LEU A 221 1.93 -3.02 19.45
CA LEU A 221 3.12 -3.85 19.35
C LEU A 221 3.70 -4.16 20.73
N ASP A 222 4.15 -5.39 20.91
CA ASP A 222 4.82 -5.87 22.13
C ASP A 222 6.32 -5.52 22.10
N ILE A 223 6.62 -4.22 22.06
CA ILE A 223 7.99 -3.70 22.08
C ILE A 223 8.00 -2.31 22.72
N SER A 224 9.04 -1.99 23.49
CA SER A 224 9.18 -0.64 24.01
C SER A 224 9.62 0.32 22.90
N MET A 225 9.22 1.60 22.98
CA MET A 225 9.65 2.59 21.98
C MET A 225 11.17 2.73 21.93
N LYS A 226 11.86 2.57 23.07
CA LYS A 226 13.31 2.61 23.14
C LYS A 226 13.94 1.45 22.38
N ASP A 227 13.46 0.23 22.59
CA ASP A 227 13.98 -0.96 21.91
C ASP A 227 13.66 -0.94 20.42
N LEU A 228 12.47 -0.44 20.05
CA LEU A 228 12.11 -0.22 18.65
C LEU A 228 13.06 0.76 17.98
N LEU A 229 13.37 1.90 18.60
CA LEU A 229 14.29 2.87 18.03
C LEU A 229 15.72 2.34 17.93
N HIS A 230 16.20 1.58 18.93
CA HIS A 230 17.46 0.86 18.83
C HIS A 230 17.48 -0.19 17.72
N SER A 231 16.33 -0.78 17.37
CA SER A 231 16.24 -1.72 16.27
C SER A 231 16.24 -1.06 14.89
N ILE A 232 15.61 0.12 14.78
CA ILE A 232 15.55 0.91 13.54
C ILE A 232 16.95 1.45 13.19
N PHE A 233 17.71 1.85 14.21
CA PHE A 233 19.07 2.34 14.08
C PHE A 233 20.06 1.23 14.48
N VAL A 234 20.55 0.46 13.51
CA VAL A 234 21.53 -0.63 13.73
C VAL A 234 22.77 -0.14 14.50
N GLU A 235 23.15 1.12 14.31
CA GLU A 235 24.24 1.81 15.00
C GLU A 235 23.73 3.05 15.73
N THR A 236 24.59 3.73 16.50
CA THR A 236 24.24 5.02 17.13
C THR A 236 23.86 6.04 16.06
N PRO A 237 22.62 6.55 16.04
CA PRO A 237 22.17 7.41 14.96
C PRO A 237 22.76 8.82 15.04
N SER A 238 23.02 9.42 13.88
CA SER A 238 23.38 10.84 13.78
C SER A 238 22.17 11.73 14.05
N PHE A 239 22.44 13.02 14.33
CA PHE A 239 21.39 14.02 14.49
C PHE A 239 20.46 14.07 13.27
N GLU A 240 21.00 14.07 12.07
CA GLU A 240 20.24 14.15 10.81
C GLU A 240 19.34 12.92 10.63
N GLN A 241 19.80 11.73 11.05
CA GLN A 241 19.00 10.51 10.98
C GLN A 241 17.81 10.57 11.96
N ILE A 242 18.05 11.06 13.19
CA ILE A 242 17.00 11.27 14.20
C ILE A 242 16.00 12.31 13.69
N GLU A 243 16.47 13.45 13.21
CA GLU A 243 15.63 14.52 12.70
C GLU A 243 14.77 14.05 11.52
N ALA A 244 15.39 13.38 10.53
CA ALA A 244 14.67 12.85 9.37
C ALA A 244 13.59 11.83 9.76
N LEU A 245 13.87 10.94 10.72
CA LEU A 245 12.87 10.00 11.23
C LEU A 245 11.74 10.74 11.97
N CYS A 246 12.06 11.72 12.80
CA CYS A 246 11.07 12.52 13.52
C CYS A 246 10.16 13.29 12.56
N MET A 247 10.70 13.90 11.51
CA MET A 247 9.92 14.60 10.50
C MET A 247 8.96 13.67 9.75
N LYS A 248 9.47 12.51 9.31
CA LYS A 248 8.65 11.47 8.67
C LYS A 248 7.54 11.00 9.60
N TYR A 249 7.88 10.76 10.86
CA TYR A 249 6.90 10.35 11.87
C TYR A 249 5.86 11.44 12.15
N ALA A 250 6.26 12.71 12.27
CA ALA A 250 5.36 13.84 12.48
C ALA A 250 4.34 13.95 11.35
N ALA A 251 4.79 13.85 10.09
CA ALA A 251 3.90 13.85 8.94
C ALA A 251 2.98 12.61 8.94
N TYR A 252 3.54 11.42 9.15
CA TYR A 252 2.77 10.17 9.22
C TYR A 252 1.67 10.23 10.29
N HIS A 253 2.04 10.64 11.51
CA HIS A 253 1.13 10.79 12.64
C HIS A 253 0.05 11.83 12.34
N HIS A 254 0.41 12.98 11.76
CA HIS A 254 -0.53 14.00 11.32
C HIS A 254 -1.59 13.43 10.36
N TYR A 255 -1.20 12.76 9.29
CA TYR A 255 -2.19 12.22 8.35
C TYR A 255 -3.04 11.09 8.97
N ARG A 256 -2.44 10.22 9.79
CA ARG A 256 -3.18 9.17 10.50
C ARG A 256 -4.20 9.75 11.48
N SER A 257 -3.86 10.80 12.22
CA SER A 257 -4.77 11.45 13.17
C SER A 257 -5.93 12.16 12.48
N HIS A 258 -5.73 12.65 11.26
CA HIS A 258 -6.79 13.18 10.39
C HIS A 258 -7.64 12.08 9.70
N GLY A 259 -7.38 10.81 10.01
CA GLY A 259 -8.18 9.68 9.55
C GLY A 259 -7.82 9.18 8.15
N TRP A 260 -6.68 9.60 7.58
CA TRP A 260 -6.16 9.04 6.34
C TRP A 260 -5.52 7.67 6.57
N CYS A 261 -5.72 6.76 5.64
CA CYS A 261 -4.89 5.57 5.52
C CYS A 261 -3.61 5.97 4.77
N VAL A 262 -2.50 5.96 5.50
CA VAL A 262 -1.17 6.36 5.01
C VAL A 262 -0.39 5.10 4.61
N ARG A 263 0.14 5.08 3.39
CA ARG A 263 0.96 3.98 2.84
C ARG A 263 2.24 4.53 2.23
N SER A 264 3.24 3.68 1.98
CA SER A 264 4.47 4.08 1.27
C SER A 264 4.18 4.67 -0.11
N GLY A 265 4.81 5.80 -0.42
CA GLY A 265 4.76 6.49 -1.71
C GLY A 265 5.87 6.15 -2.68
N VAL A 266 6.74 5.18 -2.36
CA VAL A 266 7.96 4.90 -3.14
C VAL A 266 7.70 4.64 -4.62
N LYS A 267 6.56 4.03 -4.96
CA LYS A 267 6.14 3.75 -6.35
C LYS A 267 5.90 5.01 -7.20
N PHE A 268 5.70 6.16 -6.55
CA PHE A 268 5.44 7.45 -7.18
C PHE A 268 6.54 8.47 -6.89
N GLY A 269 7.66 8.04 -6.30
CA GLY A 269 8.75 8.93 -5.91
C GLY A 269 8.33 9.94 -4.85
N CYS A 270 7.49 9.53 -3.90
CA CYS A 270 7.00 10.33 -2.77
C CYS A 270 7.17 9.53 -1.47
N ASP A 271 7.08 10.18 -0.31
CA ASP A 271 7.15 9.49 0.98
C ASP A 271 5.88 8.70 1.26
N TYR A 272 4.71 9.32 1.06
CA TYR A 272 3.43 8.71 1.39
C TYR A 272 2.37 8.80 0.30
N MET A 273 1.42 7.87 0.35
CA MET A 273 0.15 7.90 -0.37
C MET A 273 -0.99 7.93 0.63
N LEU A 274 -1.95 8.84 0.41
CA LEU A 274 -3.12 8.99 1.28
C LEU A 274 -4.35 8.39 0.63
N TYR A 275 -5.00 7.49 1.36
CA TYR A 275 -6.26 6.86 0.99
C TYR A 275 -7.35 7.27 1.98
N ARG A 276 -8.52 7.63 1.47
CA ARG A 276 -9.65 8.03 2.33
C ARG A 276 -10.20 6.87 3.18
N GLN A 277 -10.34 5.69 2.58
CA GLN A 277 -10.85 4.47 3.25
C GLN A 277 -9.89 3.28 3.18
N GLY A 278 -8.86 3.36 2.35
CA GLY A 278 -7.88 2.30 2.14
C GLY A 278 -7.87 1.74 0.71
N PRO A 279 -6.85 0.95 0.36
CA PRO A 279 -6.64 0.44 -1.00
C PRO A 279 -7.79 -0.38 -1.62
N PRO A 280 -8.54 -1.22 -0.86
CA PRO A 280 -9.63 -2.02 -1.44
C PRO A 280 -10.86 -1.22 -1.87
N PHE A 281 -10.99 0.03 -1.41
CA PHE A 281 -12.16 0.87 -1.68
C PHE A 281 -11.91 1.85 -2.82
N HIS A 282 -10.79 2.56 -2.75
CA HIS A 282 -10.45 3.63 -3.69
C HIS A 282 -8.94 3.69 -3.93
N HIS A 283 -8.54 4.26 -5.07
CA HIS A 283 -7.15 4.64 -5.26
C HIS A 283 -6.74 5.76 -4.30
N ALA A 284 -5.44 5.89 -4.04
CA ALA A 284 -4.92 7.03 -3.30
C ALA A 284 -5.35 8.34 -3.98
N GLU A 285 -5.62 9.35 -3.17
CA GLU A 285 -6.03 10.68 -3.62
C GLU A 285 -4.82 11.61 -3.72
N PHE A 286 -3.99 11.58 -2.67
CA PHE A 286 -2.81 12.42 -2.54
C PHE A 286 -1.53 11.59 -2.51
N SER A 287 -0.47 12.18 -3.06
CA SER A 287 0.92 11.77 -2.91
C SER A 287 1.63 12.84 -2.10
N VAL A 288 2.22 12.47 -0.97
CA VAL A 288 2.85 13.40 -0.03
C VAL A 288 4.35 13.28 -0.13
N MET A 289 4.99 14.43 -0.25
CA MET A 289 6.43 14.60 -0.19
C MET A 289 6.79 15.38 1.07
N VAL A 290 7.56 14.77 1.98
CA VAL A 290 7.96 15.37 3.25
C VAL A 290 9.24 16.18 3.03
N LEU A 291 9.18 17.47 3.34
CA LEU A 291 10.26 18.43 3.10
C LEU A 291 10.66 19.13 4.38
N HIS A 292 11.95 19.44 4.52
CA HIS A 292 12.44 20.29 5.60
C HIS A 292 12.14 21.77 5.30
N HIS A 293 11.57 22.51 6.25
CA HIS A 293 11.23 23.91 6.03
C HIS A 293 12.47 24.81 5.84
N ASN A 294 13.53 24.60 6.64
CA ASN A 294 14.72 25.46 6.64
C ASN A 294 15.86 24.96 5.72
N GLN A 295 15.70 23.85 5.01
CA GLN A 295 16.77 23.33 4.14
C GLN A 295 16.69 24.02 2.77
N ALA A 296 17.83 24.10 2.07
CA ALA A 296 17.90 24.68 0.74
C ALA A 296 16.78 24.13 -0.17
N GLN A 297 15.94 25.03 -0.66
CA GLN A 297 14.79 24.67 -1.48
C GLN A 297 15.25 23.99 -2.76
N HIS A 298 14.55 22.93 -3.15
CA HIS A 298 14.81 22.25 -4.42
C HIS A 298 14.58 23.20 -5.61
N ASP A 299 15.25 22.93 -6.72
CA ASP A 299 15.06 23.69 -7.95
C ASP A 299 13.72 23.36 -8.63
N TYR A 300 13.35 24.16 -9.63
CA TYR A 300 12.12 23.92 -10.40
C TYR A 300 12.09 22.54 -11.06
N THR A 301 13.26 22.04 -11.50
CA THR A 301 13.37 20.73 -12.18
C THR A 301 12.93 19.61 -11.25
N TRP A 302 13.36 19.63 -10.00
CA TRP A 302 12.98 18.65 -9.00
C TRP A 302 11.46 18.64 -8.76
N TYR A 303 10.86 19.81 -8.47
CA TYR A 303 9.41 19.92 -8.24
C TYR A 303 8.61 19.49 -9.48
N SER A 304 9.03 19.93 -10.67
CA SER A 304 8.39 19.58 -11.94
C SER A 304 8.47 18.08 -12.23
N THR A 305 9.58 17.42 -11.87
CA THR A 305 9.77 15.98 -12.05
C THR A 305 8.82 15.19 -11.17
N VAL A 306 8.76 15.48 -9.87
CA VAL A 306 7.86 14.81 -8.93
C VAL A 306 6.40 15.04 -9.36
N ALA A 307 6.05 16.28 -9.67
CA ALA A 307 4.69 16.61 -10.12
C ALA A 307 4.32 15.96 -11.46
N ARG A 308 5.28 15.70 -12.34
CA ARG A 308 5.07 14.95 -13.58
C ARG A 308 4.75 13.48 -13.31
N VAL A 309 5.48 12.84 -12.42
CA VAL A 309 5.25 11.42 -12.04
C VAL A 309 3.87 11.28 -11.38
N VAL A 310 3.60 12.11 -10.37
CA VAL A 310 2.34 12.11 -9.62
C VAL A 310 1.15 12.48 -10.50
N GLY A 311 1.30 13.51 -11.34
CA GLY A 311 0.27 13.91 -12.30
C GLY A 311 -0.02 12.83 -13.36
N GLY A 312 1.01 12.11 -13.82
CA GLY A 312 0.86 10.97 -14.73
C GLY A 312 0.04 9.82 -14.11
N ALA A 313 0.13 9.62 -12.80
CA ALA A 313 -0.68 8.67 -12.04
C ALA A 313 -2.09 9.19 -11.67
N LYS A 314 -2.46 10.39 -12.14
CA LYS A 314 -3.70 11.10 -11.77
C LYS A 314 -3.86 11.18 -10.25
N LYS A 315 -2.82 11.65 -9.58
CA LYS A 315 -2.77 11.89 -8.14
C LYS A 315 -2.50 13.37 -7.89
N CYS A 316 -2.85 13.87 -6.71
CA CYS A 316 -2.57 15.24 -6.32
C CYS A 316 -1.30 15.28 -5.46
N LEU A 317 -0.31 16.11 -5.83
CA LEU A 317 0.94 16.26 -5.08
C LEU A 317 0.72 17.22 -3.91
N VAL A 318 1.08 16.78 -2.71
CA VAL A 318 1.13 17.59 -1.49
C VAL A 318 2.60 17.69 -1.07
N LEU A 319 3.08 18.92 -0.97
CA LEU A 319 4.36 19.24 -0.36
C LEU A 319 4.11 19.49 1.13
N CYS A 320 4.65 18.62 1.96
CA CYS A 320 4.46 18.63 3.41
C CYS A 320 5.73 19.17 4.07
N TYR A 321 5.78 20.47 4.31
CA TYR A 321 6.89 21.13 4.96
C TYR A 321 6.83 20.92 6.47
N ILE A 322 7.89 20.37 7.03
CA ILE A 322 8.06 20.17 8.47
C ILE A 322 9.03 21.22 8.99
N SER A 323 8.58 22.01 9.97
CA SER A 323 9.39 22.98 10.69
C SER A 323 9.69 22.49 12.10
N LYS A 324 10.96 22.57 12.52
CA LYS A 324 11.40 22.29 13.88
C LYS A 324 11.42 23.59 14.69
N LYS A 325 10.73 23.62 15.84
CA LYS A 325 10.54 24.81 16.69
C LYS A 325 11.68 25.07 17.68
N ALA A 326 12.61 24.13 17.85
CA ALA A 326 13.68 24.20 18.83
C ALA A 326 15.05 23.93 18.21
N ALA A 327 16.11 24.28 18.93
CA ALA A 327 17.49 23.99 18.55
C ALA A 327 17.80 22.48 18.58
N ASP A 328 18.84 22.09 17.85
CA ASP A 328 19.27 20.70 17.65
C ASP A 328 19.61 20.01 18.99
N ASP A 329 20.26 20.74 19.90
CA ASP A 329 20.65 20.24 21.22
C ASP A 329 19.45 19.80 22.06
N ILE A 330 18.33 20.52 21.97
CA ILE A 330 17.10 20.21 22.73
C ILE A 330 16.50 18.90 22.23
N LEU A 331 16.50 18.68 20.90
CA LEU A 331 16.01 17.42 20.33
C LEU A 331 16.87 16.24 20.81
N MET A 332 18.20 16.39 20.78
CA MET A 332 19.12 15.36 21.23
C MET A 332 19.00 15.06 22.72
N GLU A 333 18.81 16.08 23.55
CA GLU A 333 18.57 15.92 24.98
C GLU A 333 17.28 15.13 25.25
N LEU A 334 16.17 15.51 24.62
CA LEU A 334 14.89 14.81 24.78
C LEU A 334 14.96 13.37 24.27
N TRP A 335 15.65 13.15 23.14
CA TRP A 335 15.87 11.83 22.57
C TRP A 335 16.65 10.92 23.52
N SER A 336 17.77 11.40 24.06
CA SER A 336 18.61 10.63 24.99
C SER A 336 17.90 10.28 26.31
N ARG A 337 17.01 11.16 26.77
CA ARG A 337 16.15 10.94 27.95
C ARG A 337 14.95 10.04 27.69
N GLY A 338 14.71 9.61 26.44
CA GLY A 338 13.52 8.83 26.06
C GLY A 338 12.21 9.61 26.14
N SER A 339 12.27 10.95 26.16
CA SER A 339 11.09 11.84 26.23
C SER A 339 10.50 12.09 24.84
N TYR A 340 10.14 11.00 24.14
CA TYR A 340 9.74 11.02 22.73
C TYR A 340 8.51 11.89 22.44
N ALA A 341 7.54 11.95 23.35
CA ALA A 341 6.36 12.80 23.19
C ALA A 341 6.72 14.29 23.04
N GLN A 342 7.66 14.76 23.87
CA GLN A 342 8.14 16.13 23.81
C GLN A 342 9.01 16.35 22.57
N ALA A 343 9.84 15.37 22.19
CA ALA A 343 10.65 15.43 20.97
C ALA A 343 9.78 15.58 19.71
N PHE A 344 8.72 14.78 19.57
CA PHE A 344 7.81 14.86 18.43
C PHE A 344 6.98 16.16 18.42
N ALA A 345 6.65 16.71 19.59
CA ALA A 345 5.93 17.98 19.71
C ALA A 345 6.73 19.20 19.23
N LEU A 346 8.05 19.07 19.02
CA LEU A 346 8.89 20.12 18.45
C LEU A 346 8.64 20.35 16.96
N PHE A 347 8.01 19.39 16.27
CA PHE A 347 7.80 19.42 14.82
C PHE A 347 6.40 19.93 14.49
N GLU A 348 6.33 20.86 13.56
CA GLU A 348 5.08 21.43 13.04
C GLU A 348 4.93 21.11 11.55
N VAL A 349 3.70 20.77 11.16
CA VAL A 349 3.36 20.28 9.83
C VAL A 349 2.64 21.40 9.07
N ASN A 350 3.16 21.77 7.91
CA ASN A 350 2.57 22.72 6.99
C ASN A 350 2.38 22.08 5.61
N GLU A 351 1.19 22.20 5.03
CA GLU A 351 0.82 21.51 3.80
C GLU A 351 0.61 22.50 2.66
N LEU A 352 1.17 22.19 1.49
CA LEU A 352 0.94 22.95 0.27
C LEU A 352 0.58 22.00 -0.87
N VAL A 353 -0.60 22.20 -1.46
CA VAL A 353 -1.01 21.45 -2.65
C VAL A 353 -0.28 22.01 -3.86
N TYR A 354 0.58 21.19 -4.48
CA TYR A 354 1.31 21.57 -5.67
C TYR A 354 0.59 21.07 -6.92
N ARG A 355 0.22 22.00 -7.82
CA ARG A 355 -0.30 21.68 -9.14
C ARG A 355 0.72 22.06 -10.19
N ARG A 356 1.08 21.09 -11.03
CA ARG A 356 1.95 21.34 -12.18
C ARG A 356 1.34 22.41 -13.08
N TRP A 357 2.11 23.45 -13.37
CA TRP A 357 1.73 24.43 -14.35
C TRP A 357 1.79 23.82 -15.76
N VAL A 358 0.70 23.93 -16.51
CA VAL A 358 0.60 23.43 -17.89
C VAL A 358 0.29 24.63 -18.79
N PRO A 359 1.18 25.02 -19.71
CA PRO A 359 0.99 26.21 -20.53
C PRO A 359 -0.35 26.21 -21.26
N GLY A 360 -0.79 25.07 -21.80
CA GLY A 360 -2.07 24.98 -22.52
C GLY A 360 -3.33 25.05 -21.64
N LYS A 361 -3.21 25.04 -20.31
CA LYS A 361 -4.35 25.05 -19.37
C LYS A 361 -4.34 26.21 -18.38
N ASN A 362 -3.18 26.80 -18.11
CA ASN A 362 -2.96 27.75 -17.02
C ASN A 362 -2.42 29.10 -17.51
N ARG A 363 -2.58 29.41 -18.81
CA ARG A 363 -2.08 30.65 -19.42
C ARG A 363 -3.06 31.81 -19.27
N ASP A 364 -4.32 31.50 -19.04
CA ASP A 364 -5.39 32.43 -18.68
C ASP A 364 -5.60 32.36 -17.16
#